data_AF-A0A5S9MEL1-F1
#
_entry.id   AF-A0A5S9MEL1-F1
#
_cell.length_a   1.000
_cell.length_b   1.000
_cell.length_c   1.000
_cell.angle_alpha   90.00
_cell.angle_beta   90.00
_cell.angle_gamma   90.00
#
_symmetry.space_group_name_H-M   'P 1'
#
loop_
_entity.id
_entity.type
_entity.pdbx_description
1 polymer ?
#
loop_
_entity_poly.entity_id
_entity_poly.type
_entity_poly.pdbx_seq_one_letter_code
_entity_poly.pdbx_strand_id
1 'polypeptide(L)' 'MMANILSSPFMLGFYIVGVLSTIFHFANGLWSFAVSWGITVSPRSQRISTYVTLGIFIALSYVGLRAIFAFV' A
#
# COMPACT_ATOMS: atom_id res chain seq x y z
N MET A 1 -8.70 11.09 -20.39
CA MET A 1 -7.87 9.86 -20.48
C MET A 1 -8.17 8.90 -19.34
N MET A 2 -7.83 9.22 -18.07
CA MET A 2 -8.10 8.30 -16.95
C MET A 2 -9.58 8.10 -16.61
N ALA A 3 -10.40 9.16 -16.65
CA ALA A 3 -11.85 9.04 -16.40
C ALA A 3 -12.54 8.02 -17.34
N ASN A 4 -12.13 7.97 -18.61
CA ASN A 4 -12.68 7.02 -19.59
C ASN A 4 -12.23 5.57 -19.34
N ILE A 5 -11.06 5.37 -18.73
CA ILE A 5 -10.56 4.04 -18.37
C ILE A 5 -11.31 3.54 -17.13
N LEU A 6 -11.45 4.42 -16.12
CA LEU A 6 -12.06 4.09 -14.84
C LEU A 6 -13.60 4.00 -14.88
N SER A 7 -14.23 4.45 -15.97
CA SER A 7 -15.67 4.22 -16.20
C SER A 7 -16.01 2.75 -16.54
N SER A 8 -15.03 1.93 -16.93
CA SER A 8 -15.20 0.48 -17.07
C SER A 8 -15.11 -0.19 -15.69
N PRO A 9 -16.16 -0.90 -15.21
CA PRO A 9 -16.15 -1.56 -13.91
C PRO A 9 -15.00 -2.56 -13.76
N PHE A 10 -14.62 -3.24 -14.84
CA PHE A 10 -13.49 -4.14 -14.87
C PHE A 10 -12.17 -3.40 -14.63
N MET A 11 -11.94 -2.30 -15.35
CA MET A 11 -10.72 -1.51 -15.18
C MET A 11 -10.66 -0.82 -13.82
N LEU A 12 -11.80 -0.35 -13.31
CA LEU A 12 -11.88 0.19 -11.94
C LEU A 12 -11.44 -0.86 -10.90
N GLY A 13 -12.00 -2.08 -10.99
CA GLY A 13 -11.60 -3.19 -10.11
C GLY A 13 -10.11 -3.55 -10.26
N PHE A 14 -9.62 -3.63 -11.50
CA PHE A 14 -8.21 -3.91 -11.79
C PHE A 14 -7.27 -2.88 -11.15
N TYR A 15 -7.58 -1.59 -11.28
CA TYR A 15 -6.78 -0.51 -10.68
C TYR A 15 -6.84 -0.50 -9.16
N ILE A 16 -8.00 -0.77 -8.56
CA ILE A 16 -8.14 -0.89 -7.10
C ILE A 16 -7.23 -2.00 -6.57
N VAL A 17 -7.31 -3.20 -7.16
CA VAL A 17 -6.46 -4.33 -6.74
C VAL A 17 -4.98 -4.05 -7.01
N GLY A 18 -4.65 -3.48 -8.16
CA GLY A 18 -3.28 -3.13 -8.53
C GLY A 18 -2.65 -2.13 -7.56
N VAL A 19 -3.33 -1.01 -7.29
CA VAL A 19 -2.85 0.03 -6.36
C VAL A 19 -2.68 -0.53 -4.95
N LEU A 20 -3.65 -1.29 -4.44
CA LEU A 20 -3.53 -1.93 -3.12
C LEU A 20 -2.36 -2.92 -3.08
N SER A 21 -2.14 -3.68 -4.15
CA SER A 21 -1.04 -4.65 -4.25
C SER A 21 0.33 -3.96 -4.25
N THR A 22 0.48 -2.86 -5.00
CA THR A 22 1.72 -2.07 -5.02
C THR A 22 2.01 -1.43 -3.67
N ILE A 23 0.99 -0.88 -3.00
CA ILE A 23 1.16 -0.27 -1.67
C ILE A 23 1.50 -1.34 -0.62
N PHE A 24 0.85 -2.51 -0.69
CA PHE A 24 1.18 -3.65 0.17
C PHE A 24 2.63 -4.10 -0.04
N HIS A 25 3.04 -4.29 -1.30
CA HIS A 25 4.41 -4.65 -1.64
C HIS A 25 5.42 -3.63 -1.10
N PHE A 26 5.14 -2.33 -1.26
CA PHE A 26 5.98 -1.26 -0.73
C PHE A 26 6.09 -1.29 0.80
N ALA A 27 4.96 -1.35 1.51
CA ALA A 27 4.95 -1.36 2.97
C ALA A 27 5.64 -2.61 3.56
N ASN A 28 5.42 -3.77 2.93
CA ASN A 28 6.09 -5.02 3.31
C ASN A 28 7.59 -4.98 2.97
N GLY A 29 7.96 -4.35 1.85
CA GLY A 29 9.33 -4.08 1.47
C GLY A 29 10.07 -3.23 2.51
N LEU A 30 9.45 -2.17 3.03
CA LEU A 30 10.01 -1.36 4.12
C LEU A 30 10.24 -2.18 5.40
N TRP A 31 9.28 -3.03 5.75
CA TRP A 31 9.41 -3.90 6.92
C TRP A 31 10.56 -4.91 6.74
N SER A 32 10.56 -5.61 5.61
CA SER A 32 11.58 -6.63 5.29
C SER A 32 12.97 -6.01 5.18
N PHE A 33 13.08 -4.83 4.57
CA PHE A 33 14.34 -4.06 4.52
C PHE A 33 14.88 -3.78 5.92
N ALA A 34 14.04 -3.23 6.81
CA ALA A 34 14.46 -2.91 8.18
C ALA A 34 14.88 -4.15 8.99
N VAL A 35 14.23 -5.30 8.78
CA VAL A 35 14.58 -6.57 9.43
C VAL A 35 15.86 -7.16 8.84
N SER A 36 15.91 -7.37 7.53
CA SER A 36 17.02 -8.07 6.86
C SER A 36 18.34 -7.31 6.94
N TRP A 37 18.30 -5.98 7.02
CA TRP A 37 19.50 -5.14 7.16
C TRP A 37 19.88 -4.86 8.62
N GLY A 38 19.16 -5.42 9.60
CA GLY A 38 19.50 -5.29 11.02
C GLY A 38 19.17 -3.94 11.64
N ILE A 39 18.26 -3.15 11.04
CA ILE A 39 17.77 -1.88 11.62
C ILE A 39 16.80 -2.18 12.78
N THR A 40 15.91 -3.16 12.63
CA THR A 40 15.00 -3.64 13.69
C THR A 40 15.35 -5.06 14.10
N VAL A 41 16.23 -5.21 15.09
CA VAL A 41 16.79 -6.51 15.50
C VAL A 41 15.95 -7.22 16.57
N SER A 42 15.50 -6.50 17.60
CA SER A 42 14.80 -7.13 18.74
C SER A 42 13.35 -7.49 18.39
N PRO A 43 12.75 -8.52 19.02
CA PRO A 43 11.34 -8.87 18.83
C PRO A 43 10.38 -7.68 19.07
N ARG A 44 10.70 -6.83 20.06
CA ARG A 44 9.94 -5.60 20.32
C ARG A 44 10.03 -4.61 19.16
N SER A 45 11.23 -4.38 18.62
CA SER A 45 11.43 -3.46 17.49
C SER A 45 10.76 -3.94 16.21
N GLN A 46 10.77 -5.25 15.94
CA GLN A 46 10.09 -5.82 14.78
C GLN A 46 8.57 -5.69 14.89
N ARG A 47 8.01 -5.91 16.10
CA ARG A 47 6.57 -5.68 16.36
C ARG A 47 6.17 -4.23 16.16
N ILE A 48 6.99 -3.27 16.62
CA ILE A 48 6.76 -1.85 16.37
C ILE A 48 6.84 -1.57 14.86
N SER A 49 7.86 -2.09 14.17
CA SER A 49 8.03 -1.97 12.73
C SER A 49 6.78 -2.46 11.98
N THR A 50 6.20 -3.60 12.39
CA THR A 50 4.95 -4.12 11.83
C THR A 50 3.79 -3.13 11.95
N TYR A 51 3.60 -2.51 13.11
CA TYR A 51 2.52 -1.53 13.28
C TYR A 51 2.77 -0.24 12.48
N VAL A 52 4.03 0.19 12.38
CA VAL A 52 4.42 1.36 11.58
C VAL A 52 4.15 1.10 10.10
N THR A 53 4.63 -0.01 9.55
CA THR A 53 4.44 -0.31 8.12
C THR A 53 2.99 -0.66 7.79
N LEU A 54 2.23 -1.25 8.71
CA LEU A 54 0.79 -1.39 8.58
C LEU A 54 0.09 -0.03 8.53
N GLY A 55 0.51 0.92 9.37
CA GLY A 55 0.02 2.31 9.32
C GLY A 55 0.30 2.98 7.97
N ILE A 56 1.50 2.79 7.42
CA ILE A 56 1.87 3.28 6.08
C ILE A 56 0.97 2.65 5.00
N PHE A 57 0.77 1.33 5.06
CA PHE A 57 -0.11 0.62 4.12
C PHE A 57 -1.53 1.20 4.14
N ILE A 58 -2.13 1.37 5.33
CA ILE A 58 -3.49 1.90 5.48
C ILE A 58 -3.58 3.35 4.98
N ALA A 59 -2.65 4.21 5.39
CA ALA A 59 -2.65 5.62 5.02
C ALA A 59 -2.52 5.82 3.50
N LEU A 60 -1.55 5.13 2.87
CA LEU A 60 -1.37 5.20 1.42
C LEU A 60 -2.51 4.54 0.66
N SER A 61 -3.08 3.45 1.17
CA SER A 61 -4.26 2.81 0.55
C SER A 61 -5.45 3.76 0.55
N TYR A 62 -5.67 4.48 1.66
CA TYR A 62 -6.71 5.51 1.73
C TYR A 62 -6.50 6.60 0.66
N VAL A 63 -5.29 7.16 0.58
CA VAL A 63 -4.96 8.19 -0.42
C VAL A 63 -5.10 7.66 -1.85
N GLY A 64 -4.58 6.46 -2.13
CA GLY A 64 -4.64 5.83 -3.45
C GLY A 64 -6.07 5.54 -3.91
N LEU A 65 -6.91 4.98 -3.04
CA LEU A 65 -8.32 4.74 -3.35
C LEU A 65 -9.08 6.07 -3.53
N ARG A 66 -8.84 7.06 -2.68
CA ARG A 66 -9.42 8.41 -2.85
C ARG A 66 -9.04 9.03 -4.19
N ALA A 67 -7.80 8.84 -4.64
CA ALA A 67 -7.36 9.32 -5.94
C ALA A 67 -8.07 8.61 -7.09
N ILE A 68 -8.26 7.28 -7.02
CA ILE A 68 -9.03 6.52 -8.03
C ILE A 68 -10.48 7.02 -8.09
N PHE A 69 -11.14 7.14 -6.93
CA PHE A 69 -12.55 7.55 -6.85
C PHE A 69 -12.79 9.03 -7.20
N ALA A 70 -11.76 9.85 -7.34
CA ALA A 70 -11.90 11.21 -7.85
C ALA A 70 -12.20 11.28 -9.36
N PHE A 71 -12.06 10.16 -10.08
CA PHE A 71 -12.28 10.05 -11.54
C PHE A 71 -13.53 9.24 -11.92
N VAL A 72 -14.34 8.84 -10.94
CA VAL A 72 -15.58 8.08 -11.12
C VAL A 72 -16.77 8.97 -10.81
#